data_AF-A0AAE0WPA4-F1
#
_entry.id   AF-A0AAE0WPA4-F1
#
_cell.length_a   1.000
_cell.length_b   1.000
_cell.length_c   1.000
_cell.angle_alpha   90.00
_cell.angle_beta   90.00
_cell.angle_gamma   90.00
#
_symmetry.space_group_name_H-M   'P 1'
#
loop_
_entity.id
_entity.type
_entity.pdbx_description
1 polymer ?
#
loop_
_entity_poly.entity_id
_entity_poly.type
_entity_poly.pdbx_seq_one_letter_code
_entity_poly.pdbx_strand_id
1 'polypeptide(L)'
;MNAAPAVRGCHMVGSVPLPDTESVLRQCTEGQPNRLKRIPDGETGFRNLFTFWQAACFQASPDLAVKFELNKPVLSGDFTPEEVDAGIEKLRKAGPLDTKYDAVAIESYATFKTLKDEGVLSKNTRFQVSLATPPNVLTPFVQALFISKVEPLYQDALYRSMQKIQDAIPHDQLAIQVDLAIDTAFWEGFAWLKPWFGDGNIEKVKDYIIDYVIRMIGQVHEDVELGLHNCYGDMEHRHFFEPESLEQLAERSLRIFDKTPHKINFFHAPVPLSALDKLDSYLEPLKQLIPKFKQHDTDLYLGVVHFDNAAATEKMVAAATKVLGDYPFGIGTECGWGRTPPEQIKDIMKLTTASCGPVS
;
A
#
# COMPACT_ATOMS: atom_id res chain seq x y z
N MET A 1 -20.87 -12.86 31.20
CA MET A 1 -21.15 -12.43 29.82
C MET A 1 -19.84 -11.87 29.29
N ASN A 2 -19.06 -12.69 28.58
CA ASN A 2 -17.75 -12.27 28.11
C ASN A 2 -17.97 -11.43 26.85
N ALA A 3 -17.69 -10.13 26.93
CA ALA A 3 -17.78 -9.24 25.78
C ALA A 3 -16.84 -9.76 24.68
N ALA A 4 -17.40 -10.07 23.51
CA ALA A 4 -16.59 -10.44 22.35
C ALA A 4 -15.66 -9.25 22.00
N PRO A 5 -14.35 -9.45 21.83
CA PRO A 5 -13.47 -8.39 21.34
C PRO A 5 -13.86 -8.08 19.88
N ALA A 6 -14.27 -6.85 19.58
CA ALA A 6 -13.43 -5.74 19.12
C ALA A 6 -12.89 -5.86 17.67
N VAL A 7 -13.16 -6.99 16.98
CA VAL A 7 -12.85 -7.12 15.55
C VAL A 7 -13.94 -6.47 14.70
N ARG A 8 -13.65 -5.27 14.18
CA ARG A 8 -14.63 -4.45 13.47
C ARG A 8 -14.09 -3.92 12.16
N GLY A 9 -14.87 -4.14 11.12
CA GLY A 9 -14.58 -3.72 9.78
C GLY A 9 -13.54 -4.55 9.07
N CYS A 10 -13.43 -4.25 7.79
CA CYS A 10 -12.40 -4.79 6.94
C CYS A 10 -11.68 -3.70 6.17
N HIS A 11 -10.48 -4.04 5.70
CA HIS A 11 -9.67 -3.20 4.85
C HIS A 11 -9.39 -3.90 3.53
N MET A 12 -9.51 -3.12 2.45
CA MET A 12 -9.13 -3.51 1.11
C MET A 12 -7.87 -2.74 0.74
N VAL A 13 -6.80 -3.47 0.43
CA VAL A 13 -5.48 -2.88 0.20
C VAL A 13 -5.46 -1.97 -1.04
N GLY A 14 -6.16 -2.33 -2.11
CA GLY A 14 -6.13 -1.56 -3.35
C GLY A 14 -6.69 -2.38 -4.50
N SER A 15 -5.81 -3.13 -5.17
CA SER A 15 -6.16 -3.94 -6.34
C SER A 15 -7.24 -5.00 -6.11
N VAL A 16 -8.14 -5.14 -7.09
CA VAL A 16 -9.23 -6.11 -7.17
C VAL A 16 -9.36 -6.57 -8.64
N PRO A 17 -9.36 -7.89 -8.93
CA PRO A 17 -9.25 -8.43 -10.28
C PRO A 17 -10.62 -8.44 -10.99
N LEU A 18 -11.27 -7.28 -11.06
CA LEU A 18 -12.56 -7.07 -11.72
C LEU A 18 -12.40 -6.14 -12.93
N PRO A 19 -13.39 -6.12 -13.85
CA PRO A 19 -13.23 -5.42 -15.14
C PRO A 19 -13.06 -3.91 -15.02
N ASP A 20 -13.74 -3.27 -14.06
CA ASP A 20 -13.82 -1.82 -13.92
C ASP A 20 -14.14 -1.39 -12.48
N THR A 21 -14.00 -0.09 -12.20
CA THR A 21 -14.28 0.51 -10.89
C THR A 21 -15.72 0.27 -10.43
N GLU A 22 -16.72 0.34 -11.30
CA GLU A 22 -18.13 0.14 -10.89
C GLU A 22 -18.34 -1.28 -10.36
N SER A 23 -17.82 -2.28 -11.07
CA SER A 23 -17.86 -3.69 -10.69
C SER A 23 -17.23 -3.92 -9.33
N VAL A 24 -16.07 -3.29 -9.07
CA VAL A 24 -15.38 -3.34 -7.76
C VAL A 24 -16.25 -2.75 -6.66
N LEU A 25 -16.70 -1.51 -6.85
CA LEU A 25 -17.46 -0.80 -5.83
C LEU A 25 -18.77 -1.52 -5.50
N ARG A 26 -19.50 -2.04 -6.50
CA ARG A 26 -20.73 -2.80 -6.27
C ARG A 26 -20.46 -4.13 -5.57
N GLN A 27 -19.56 -4.95 -6.13
CA GLN A 27 -19.34 -6.31 -5.62
C GLN A 27 -18.72 -6.32 -4.22
N CYS A 28 -17.78 -5.43 -3.93
CA CYS A 28 -17.14 -5.37 -2.62
C CYS A 28 -18.07 -4.80 -1.56
N THR A 29 -18.92 -3.84 -1.91
CA THR A 29 -19.94 -3.32 -0.98
C THR A 29 -21.01 -4.36 -0.67
N GLU A 30 -21.47 -5.11 -1.68
CA GLU A 30 -22.41 -6.22 -1.50
C GLU A 30 -21.78 -7.36 -0.67
N GLY A 31 -20.53 -7.70 -0.95
CA GLY A 31 -19.81 -8.78 -0.28
C GLY A 31 -19.38 -8.45 1.15
N GLN A 32 -19.26 -7.16 1.51
CA GLN A 32 -18.77 -6.70 2.81
C GLN A 32 -19.67 -5.60 3.41
N PRO A 33 -20.97 -5.87 3.62
CA PRO A 33 -21.93 -4.85 3.99
C PRO A 33 -21.59 -4.24 5.36
N ASN A 34 -21.61 -2.90 5.41
CA ASN A 34 -21.36 -2.08 6.60
C ASN A 34 -19.99 -2.30 7.28
N ARG A 35 -18.99 -2.80 6.54
CA ARG A 35 -17.65 -3.12 7.08
C ARG A 35 -16.53 -2.26 6.52
N LEU A 36 -16.79 -1.50 5.45
CA LEU A 36 -15.79 -0.69 4.77
C LEU A 36 -15.90 0.79 5.19
N LYS A 37 -14.91 1.27 5.95
CA LYS A 37 -14.70 2.73 6.15
C LYS A 37 -14.15 3.39 4.89
N ARG A 38 -13.36 2.64 4.12
CA ARG A 38 -12.64 3.09 2.92
C ARG A 38 -12.76 1.99 1.86
N ILE A 39 -12.89 2.37 0.59
CA ILE A 39 -12.97 1.42 -0.53
C ILE A 39 -12.13 1.93 -1.71
N PRO A 40 -11.21 1.11 -2.27
CA PRO A 40 -10.42 1.47 -3.43
C PRO A 40 -11.20 1.29 -4.73
N ASP A 41 -10.67 1.86 -5.81
CA ASP A 41 -11.19 1.68 -7.18
C ASP A 41 -10.86 0.31 -7.81
N GLY A 42 -10.06 -0.50 -7.11
CA GLY A 42 -9.63 -1.83 -7.51
C GLY A 42 -8.43 -1.88 -8.44
N GLU A 43 -7.79 -0.75 -8.79
CA GLU A 43 -6.64 -0.72 -9.70
C GLU A 43 -6.86 -1.54 -10.98
N THR A 44 -8.05 -1.43 -11.57
CA THR A 44 -8.49 -2.29 -12.66
C THR A 44 -7.79 -1.99 -14.00
N GLY A 45 -7.95 -2.90 -14.96
CA GLY A 45 -7.40 -2.75 -16.31
C GLY A 45 -5.88 -2.71 -16.34
N PHE A 46 -5.31 -1.67 -16.95
CA PHE A 46 -3.85 -1.54 -17.11
C PHE A 46 -3.09 -1.31 -15.79
N ARG A 47 -3.80 -1.08 -14.68
CA ARG A 47 -3.23 -0.91 -13.34
C ARG A 47 -3.20 -2.19 -12.49
N ASN A 48 -3.64 -3.33 -13.03
CA ASN A 48 -3.84 -4.57 -12.28
C ASN A 48 -2.56 -5.20 -11.69
N LEU A 49 -1.38 -4.69 -12.03
CA LEU A 49 -0.07 -5.12 -11.53
C LEU A 49 0.66 -4.00 -10.78
N PHE A 50 -0.02 -3.41 -9.78
CA PHE A 50 0.55 -2.43 -8.84
C PHE A 50 1.21 -1.25 -9.58
N THR A 51 2.54 -1.11 -9.51
CA THR A 51 3.27 0.01 -10.15
C THR A 51 3.63 -0.22 -11.61
N PHE A 52 3.32 -1.38 -12.23
CA PHE A 52 3.78 -1.71 -13.59
C PHE A 52 3.44 -0.65 -14.65
N TRP A 53 2.23 -0.09 -14.58
CA TRP A 53 1.79 0.96 -15.50
C TRP A 53 2.62 2.26 -15.40
N GLN A 54 3.31 2.48 -14.28
CA GLN A 54 4.20 3.64 -14.10
C GLN A 54 5.45 3.57 -14.98
N ALA A 55 5.80 2.40 -15.53
CA ALA A 55 6.86 2.28 -16.53
C ALA A 55 6.61 3.19 -17.76
N ALA A 56 5.34 3.51 -18.04
CA ALA A 56 4.95 4.43 -19.10
C ALA A 56 5.56 5.84 -18.92
N CYS A 57 5.85 6.26 -17.69
CA CYS A 57 6.49 7.56 -17.40
C CYS A 57 7.86 7.70 -18.08
N PHE A 58 8.54 6.59 -18.36
CA PHE A 58 9.93 6.59 -18.82
C PHE A 58 10.08 6.31 -20.32
N GLN A 59 8.98 6.11 -21.05
CA GLN A 59 8.99 5.69 -22.45
C GLN A 59 9.70 6.66 -23.40
N ALA A 60 9.81 7.94 -23.04
CA ALA A 60 10.53 8.94 -23.82
C ALA A 60 12.05 8.73 -23.85
N SER A 61 12.59 7.92 -22.93
CA SER A 61 14.01 7.54 -22.90
C SER A 61 14.17 6.03 -22.69
N PRO A 62 13.93 5.20 -23.71
CA PRO A 62 13.94 3.73 -23.55
C PRO A 62 15.24 3.16 -22.97
N ASP A 63 16.38 3.84 -23.17
CA ASP A 63 17.69 3.41 -22.67
C ASP A 63 17.74 3.33 -21.13
N LEU A 64 16.95 4.15 -20.42
CA LEU A 64 16.90 4.16 -18.95
C LEU A 64 15.95 3.12 -18.37
N ALA A 65 15.13 2.47 -19.21
CA ALA A 65 14.15 1.49 -18.76
C ALA A 65 14.81 0.12 -18.53
N VAL A 66 14.43 -0.51 -17.43
CA VAL A 66 14.79 -1.91 -17.15
C VAL A 66 14.00 -2.84 -18.09
N LYS A 67 14.65 -3.91 -18.55
CA LYS A 67 13.94 -5.06 -19.13
C LYS A 67 13.24 -5.82 -18.01
N PHE A 68 12.04 -5.36 -17.66
CA PHE A 68 11.30 -5.92 -16.53
C PHE A 68 10.87 -7.36 -16.82
N GLU A 69 11.21 -8.26 -15.90
CA GLU A 69 10.68 -9.61 -15.84
C GLU A 69 10.08 -9.82 -14.46
N LEU A 70 8.80 -10.23 -14.42
CA LEU A 70 8.09 -10.43 -13.17
C LEU A 70 8.81 -11.50 -12.31
N ASN A 71 8.97 -11.21 -11.02
CA ASN A 71 9.60 -12.09 -10.03
C ASN A 71 11.08 -12.44 -10.31
N LYS A 72 11.81 -11.60 -11.05
CA LYS A 72 13.25 -11.77 -11.29
C LYS A 72 14.07 -10.59 -10.77
N PRO A 73 15.37 -10.79 -10.47
CA PRO A 73 16.27 -9.71 -10.13
C PRO A 73 16.29 -8.62 -11.21
N VAL A 74 16.29 -7.36 -10.79
CA VAL A 74 16.45 -6.22 -11.68
C VAL A 74 17.90 -6.14 -12.14
N LEU A 75 18.13 -6.40 -13.42
CA LEU A 75 19.45 -6.30 -14.03
C LEU A 75 19.62 -4.92 -14.67
N SER A 76 20.70 -4.23 -14.32
CA SER A 76 21.14 -3.01 -15.00
C SER A 76 22.22 -3.35 -16.02
N GLY A 77 22.21 -2.66 -17.16
CA GLY A 77 23.29 -2.67 -18.13
C GLY A 77 24.42 -1.72 -17.74
N ASP A 78 25.46 -1.74 -18.56
CA ASP A 78 26.60 -0.82 -18.47
C ASP A 78 26.30 0.46 -19.26
N PHE A 79 26.56 1.62 -18.65
CA PHE A 79 26.37 2.94 -19.28
C PHE A 79 27.52 3.87 -18.93
N THR A 80 27.96 4.69 -19.88
CA THR A 80 28.87 5.80 -19.58
C THR A 80 28.10 6.96 -18.94
N PRO A 81 28.78 7.87 -18.21
CA PRO A 81 28.14 9.08 -17.69
C PRO A 81 27.45 9.91 -18.77
N GLU A 82 28.02 9.99 -19.98
CA GLU A 82 27.44 10.72 -21.11
C GLU A 82 26.15 10.07 -21.63
N GLU A 83 26.08 8.73 -21.66
CA GLU A 83 24.87 8.00 -22.02
C GLU A 83 23.76 8.21 -20.98
N VAL A 84 24.13 8.22 -19.70
CA VAL A 84 23.20 8.55 -18.61
C VAL A 84 22.64 9.96 -18.78
N ASP A 85 23.51 10.96 -18.96
CA ASP A 85 23.10 12.35 -19.14
C ASP A 85 22.24 12.53 -20.41
N ALA A 86 22.60 11.87 -21.51
CA ALA A 86 21.81 11.89 -22.74
C ALA A 86 20.40 11.31 -22.53
N GLY A 87 20.26 10.21 -21.78
CA GLY A 87 18.95 9.64 -21.46
C GLY A 87 18.09 10.55 -20.58
N ILE A 88 18.70 11.20 -19.57
CA ILE A 88 17.99 12.18 -18.73
C ILE A 88 17.55 13.40 -19.56
N GLU A 89 18.38 13.88 -20.49
CA GLU A 89 18.02 14.98 -21.39
C GLU A 89 16.88 14.61 -22.35
N LYS A 90 16.84 13.36 -22.86
CA LYS A 90 15.69 12.87 -23.65
C LYS A 90 14.40 12.95 -22.82
N LEU A 91 14.45 12.50 -21.56
CA LEU A 91 13.30 12.53 -20.66
C LEU A 91 12.82 13.96 -20.40
N ARG A 92 13.74 14.90 -20.12
CA ARG A 92 13.41 16.32 -19.90
C ARG A 92 12.81 16.99 -21.14
N LYS A 93 13.34 16.69 -22.33
CA LYS A 93 12.84 17.25 -23.60
C LYS A 93 11.43 16.80 -23.96
N ALA A 94 11.01 15.61 -23.49
CA ALA A 94 9.64 15.14 -23.67
C ALA A 94 8.62 15.88 -22.78
N GLY A 95 9.08 16.71 -21.85
CA GLY A 95 8.27 17.49 -20.93
C GLY A 95 8.24 16.91 -19.52
N PRO A 96 7.47 17.51 -18.61
CA PRO A 96 7.29 17.00 -17.26
C PRO A 96 6.70 15.59 -17.29
N LEU A 97 7.18 14.72 -16.39
CA LEU A 97 6.57 13.41 -16.22
C LEU A 97 5.12 13.55 -15.77
N ASP A 98 4.30 12.59 -16.20
CA ASP A 98 2.88 12.49 -15.86
C ASP A 98 2.62 11.07 -15.37
N THR A 99 2.39 10.94 -14.06
CA THR A 99 2.16 9.64 -13.42
C THR A 99 0.74 9.13 -13.65
N LYS A 100 -0.17 9.98 -14.13
CA LYS A 100 -1.58 9.66 -14.38
C LYS A 100 -2.39 9.18 -13.17
N TYR A 101 -1.81 9.19 -11.95
CA TYR A 101 -2.52 8.84 -10.71
C TYR A 101 -3.74 9.75 -10.49
N ASP A 102 -3.60 11.04 -10.78
CA ASP A 102 -4.67 12.03 -10.74
C ASP A 102 -5.80 11.71 -11.71
N ALA A 103 -5.46 11.45 -12.97
CA ALA A 103 -6.44 11.19 -14.02
C ALA A 103 -7.34 9.98 -13.67
N VAL A 104 -6.72 8.86 -13.26
CA VAL A 104 -7.48 7.64 -12.91
C VAL A 104 -8.26 7.80 -11.61
N ALA A 105 -7.71 8.45 -10.59
CA ALA A 105 -8.40 8.64 -9.32
C ALA A 105 -9.62 9.56 -9.47
N ILE A 106 -9.52 10.62 -10.27
CA ILE A 106 -10.64 11.55 -10.53
C ILE A 106 -11.74 10.86 -11.33
N GLU A 107 -11.38 10.06 -12.34
CA GLU A 107 -12.33 9.25 -13.10
C GLU A 107 -13.06 8.24 -12.21
N SER A 108 -12.32 7.47 -11.42
CA SER A 108 -12.90 6.49 -10.49
C SER A 108 -13.73 7.13 -9.38
N TYR A 109 -13.37 8.33 -8.91
CA TYR A 109 -14.16 9.08 -7.94
C TYR A 109 -15.52 9.51 -8.50
N ALA A 110 -15.62 9.84 -9.79
CA ALA A 110 -16.91 10.17 -10.41
C ALA A 110 -17.89 8.98 -10.35
N THR A 111 -17.40 7.76 -10.58
CA THR A 111 -18.17 6.52 -10.41
C THR A 111 -18.53 6.29 -8.94
N PHE A 112 -17.56 6.45 -8.02
CA PHE A 112 -17.80 6.34 -6.57
C PHE A 112 -18.90 7.29 -6.09
N LYS A 113 -18.83 8.56 -6.50
CA LYS A 113 -19.82 9.57 -6.14
C LYS A 113 -21.20 9.19 -6.66
N THR A 114 -21.32 8.73 -7.90
CA THR A 114 -22.59 8.29 -8.49
C THR A 114 -23.21 7.16 -7.66
N LEU A 115 -22.43 6.13 -7.32
CA LEU A 115 -22.91 5.00 -6.51
C LEU A 115 -23.28 5.41 -5.07
N LYS A 116 -22.68 6.47 -4.55
CA LYS A 116 -23.02 7.04 -3.24
C LYS A 116 -24.34 7.82 -3.30
N ASP A 117 -24.57 8.57 -4.37
CA ASP A 117 -25.83 9.28 -4.62
C ASP A 117 -26.99 8.30 -4.86
N GLU A 118 -26.72 7.14 -5.48
CA GLU A 118 -27.68 6.02 -5.64
C GLU A 118 -27.97 5.26 -4.34
N GLY A 119 -27.19 5.51 -3.27
CA GLY A 119 -27.31 4.80 -1.99
C GLY A 119 -26.76 3.37 -2.00
N VAL A 120 -26.00 2.99 -3.03
CA VAL A 120 -25.26 1.72 -3.08
C VAL A 120 -24.13 1.74 -2.06
N LEU A 121 -23.36 2.83 -2.03
CA LEU A 121 -22.30 3.07 -1.06
C LEU A 121 -22.83 3.83 0.16
N SER A 122 -22.29 3.51 1.34
CA SER A 122 -22.61 4.26 2.56
C SER A 122 -22.15 5.72 2.45
N LYS A 123 -22.94 6.64 3.01
CA LYS A 123 -22.59 8.06 3.15
C LYS A 123 -21.28 8.28 3.91
N ASN A 124 -20.89 7.34 4.75
CA ASN A 124 -19.69 7.44 5.61
C ASN A 124 -18.46 6.76 5.01
N THR A 125 -18.59 5.97 3.94
CA THR A 125 -17.43 5.35 3.28
C THR A 125 -16.66 6.42 2.49
N ARG A 126 -15.33 6.42 2.60
CA ARG A 126 -14.42 7.28 1.82
C ARG A 126 -13.85 6.52 0.62
N PHE A 127 -13.54 7.26 -0.44
CA PHE A 127 -12.83 6.77 -1.60
C PHE A 127 -11.33 6.67 -1.28
N GLN A 128 -10.76 5.47 -1.45
CA GLN A 128 -9.35 5.21 -1.18
C GLN A 128 -8.52 5.32 -2.46
N VAL A 129 -7.46 6.12 -2.42
CA VAL A 129 -6.44 6.19 -3.46
C VAL A 129 -5.12 5.64 -2.90
N SER A 130 -4.67 4.51 -3.42
CA SER A 130 -3.40 3.89 -3.04
C SER A 130 -2.26 4.40 -3.91
N LEU A 131 -1.23 4.96 -3.28
CA LEU A 131 -0.06 5.58 -3.92
C LEU A 131 1.22 4.92 -3.42
N ALA A 132 2.09 4.57 -4.36
CA ALA A 132 3.36 3.94 -4.05
C ALA A 132 4.46 4.99 -3.83
N THR A 133 5.40 4.73 -2.91
CA THR A 133 6.58 5.59 -2.76
C THR A 133 7.48 5.51 -4.01
N PRO A 134 8.32 6.53 -4.29
CA PRO A 134 9.19 6.51 -5.46
C PRO A 134 10.04 5.21 -5.61
N PRO A 135 10.61 4.61 -4.54
CA PRO A 135 11.28 3.32 -4.65
C PRO A 135 10.45 2.18 -5.23
N ASN A 136 9.13 2.14 -5.00
CA ASN A 136 8.24 1.12 -5.55
C ASN A 136 8.09 1.21 -7.08
N VAL A 137 8.49 2.34 -7.68
CA VAL A 137 8.40 2.59 -9.12
C VAL A 137 9.79 2.59 -9.77
N LEU A 138 10.74 3.30 -9.17
CA LEU A 138 12.06 3.48 -9.77
C LEU A 138 12.86 2.18 -9.76
N THR A 139 12.81 1.41 -8.67
CA THR A 139 13.58 0.17 -8.53
C THR A 139 13.27 -0.86 -9.61
N PRO A 140 11.99 -1.18 -9.93
CA PRO A 140 11.68 -2.16 -10.97
C PRO A 140 11.80 -1.64 -12.42
N PHE A 141 11.72 -0.33 -12.66
CA PHE A 141 11.55 0.21 -14.02
C PHE A 141 12.68 1.13 -14.52
N VAL A 142 13.56 1.61 -13.64
CA VAL A 142 14.66 2.52 -13.98
C VAL A 142 16.00 1.85 -13.69
N GLN A 143 16.90 1.90 -14.66
CA GLN A 143 18.24 1.33 -14.51
C GLN A 143 19.02 2.04 -13.40
N ALA A 144 19.79 1.28 -12.61
CA ALA A 144 20.39 1.76 -11.36
C ALA A 144 21.20 3.06 -11.51
N LEU A 145 21.95 3.18 -12.61
CA LEU A 145 22.78 4.36 -12.92
C LEU A 145 21.97 5.64 -13.21
N PHE A 146 20.69 5.51 -13.54
CA PHE A 146 19.79 6.63 -13.83
C PHE A 146 18.95 7.05 -12.63
N ILE A 147 18.73 6.17 -11.64
CA ILE A 147 17.71 6.36 -10.60
C ILE A 147 17.89 7.71 -9.87
N SER A 148 19.11 8.06 -9.44
CA SER A 148 19.35 9.30 -8.69
C SER A 148 19.03 10.58 -9.48
N LYS A 149 19.09 10.53 -10.82
CA LYS A 149 18.73 11.65 -11.70
C LYS A 149 17.25 11.64 -12.11
N VAL A 150 16.60 10.47 -12.10
CA VAL A 150 15.18 10.30 -12.41
C VAL A 150 14.29 10.58 -11.18
N GLU A 151 14.74 10.19 -9.98
CA GLU A 151 14.02 10.36 -8.72
C GLU A 151 13.40 11.75 -8.53
N PRO A 152 14.14 12.88 -8.66
CA PRO A 152 13.55 14.20 -8.50
C PRO A 152 12.48 14.53 -9.56
N LEU A 153 12.59 13.99 -10.78
CA LEU A 153 11.60 14.20 -11.85
C LEU A 153 10.30 13.44 -11.58
N TYR A 154 10.44 12.18 -11.13
CA TYR A 154 9.30 11.34 -10.80
C TYR A 154 8.59 11.84 -9.53
N GLN A 155 9.35 12.22 -8.50
CA GLN A 155 8.79 12.76 -7.25
C GLN A 155 7.97 14.03 -7.50
N ASP A 156 8.50 14.96 -8.29
CA ASP A 156 7.80 16.19 -8.68
C ASP A 156 6.48 15.89 -9.43
N ALA A 157 6.48 14.90 -10.33
CA ALA A 157 5.26 14.45 -11.02
C ALA A 157 4.25 13.75 -10.11
N LEU A 158 4.72 12.92 -9.18
CA LEU A 158 3.89 12.27 -8.18
C LEU A 158 3.20 13.31 -7.29
N TYR A 159 3.95 14.30 -6.80
CA TYR A 159 3.41 15.34 -5.90
C TYR A 159 2.43 16.27 -6.61
N ARG A 160 2.69 16.63 -7.88
CA ARG A 160 1.66 17.31 -8.69
C ARG A 160 0.37 16.50 -8.82
N SER A 161 0.49 15.18 -8.96
CA SER A 161 -0.69 14.31 -9.08
C SER A 161 -1.43 14.20 -7.74
N MET A 162 -0.71 14.06 -6.63
CA MET A 162 -1.28 14.11 -5.28
C MET A 162 -2.04 15.43 -5.03
N GLN A 163 -1.48 16.57 -5.44
CA GLN A 163 -2.17 17.86 -5.32
C GLN A 163 -3.48 17.86 -6.11
N LYS A 164 -3.44 17.49 -7.39
CA LYS A 164 -4.64 17.49 -8.25
C LYS A 164 -5.74 16.55 -7.76
N ILE A 165 -5.38 15.40 -7.18
CA ILE A 165 -6.34 14.47 -6.57
C ILE A 165 -7.09 15.18 -5.44
N GLN A 166 -6.35 15.84 -4.55
CA GLN A 166 -6.91 16.52 -3.39
C GLN A 166 -7.71 17.78 -3.78
N ASP A 167 -7.30 18.49 -4.84
CA ASP A 167 -8.04 19.64 -5.37
C ASP A 167 -9.38 19.22 -6.02
N ALA A 168 -9.45 18.01 -6.58
CA ALA A 168 -10.61 17.53 -7.34
C ALA A 168 -11.60 16.70 -6.50
N ILE A 169 -11.13 16.05 -5.44
CA ILE A 169 -11.93 15.17 -4.59
C ILE A 169 -12.14 15.84 -3.23
N PRO A 170 -13.39 16.01 -2.76
CA PRO A 170 -13.66 16.55 -1.43
C PRO A 170 -12.88 15.81 -0.34
N HIS A 171 -12.17 16.56 0.51
CA HIS A 171 -11.24 15.98 1.48
C HIS A 171 -11.92 15.05 2.48
N ASP A 172 -13.18 15.34 2.85
CA ASP A 172 -14.00 14.51 3.73
C ASP A 172 -14.48 13.20 3.07
N GLN A 173 -14.25 13.06 1.76
CA GLN A 173 -14.58 11.89 0.95
C GLN A 173 -13.34 11.11 0.51
N LEU A 174 -12.13 11.63 0.77
CA LEU A 174 -10.87 11.05 0.32
C LEU A 174 -10.11 10.37 1.46
N ALA A 175 -9.49 9.25 1.15
CA ALA A 175 -8.44 8.61 1.93
C ALA A 175 -7.26 8.28 1.02
N ILE A 176 -6.05 8.64 1.42
CA ILE A 176 -4.80 8.32 0.71
C ILE A 176 -4.09 7.21 1.49
N GLN A 177 -3.71 6.14 0.79
CA GLN A 177 -2.84 5.10 1.33
C GLN A 177 -1.45 5.22 0.72
N VAL A 178 -0.41 5.14 1.55
CA VAL A 178 0.98 5.04 1.12
C VAL A 178 1.44 3.59 1.20
N ASP A 179 1.82 3.02 0.06
CA ASP A 179 2.28 1.63 -0.05
C ASP A 179 3.80 1.53 0.11
N LEU A 180 4.25 0.68 1.04
CA LEU A 180 5.64 0.59 1.51
C LEU A 180 6.32 -0.76 1.18
N ALA A 181 6.15 -1.30 -0.03
CA ALA A 181 6.62 -2.65 -0.36
C ALA A 181 8.15 -2.72 -0.54
N ILE A 182 8.72 -1.97 -1.50
CA ILE A 182 10.18 -1.90 -1.71
C ILE A 182 10.88 -1.28 -0.49
N ASP A 183 10.22 -0.36 0.20
CA ASP A 183 10.68 0.25 1.44
C ASP A 183 10.93 -0.80 2.52
N THR A 184 10.07 -1.82 2.61
CA THR A 184 10.26 -2.97 3.52
C THR A 184 11.45 -3.81 3.09
N ALA A 185 11.61 -4.05 1.78
CA ALA A 185 12.75 -4.79 1.26
C ALA A 185 14.09 -4.09 1.56
N PHE A 186 14.15 -2.77 1.37
CA PHE A 186 15.33 -1.96 1.70
C PHE A 186 15.59 -1.91 3.20
N TRP A 187 14.54 -1.77 4.01
CA TRP A 187 14.64 -1.71 5.47
C TRP A 187 15.26 -2.97 6.06
N GLU A 188 14.92 -4.14 5.51
CA GLU A 188 15.39 -5.44 5.98
C GLU A 188 16.62 -5.96 5.21
N GLY A 189 17.16 -5.17 4.26
CA GLY A 189 18.39 -5.50 3.54
C GLY A 189 18.24 -6.65 2.53
N PHE A 190 17.08 -6.77 1.88
CA PHE A 190 16.82 -7.82 0.90
C PHE A 190 17.75 -7.72 -0.33
N ALA A 191 18.55 -8.76 -0.57
CA ALA A 191 19.70 -8.68 -1.48
C ALA A 191 19.36 -8.42 -2.96
N TRP A 192 18.15 -8.74 -3.42
CA TRP A 192 17.76 -8.51 -4.83
C TRP A 192 17.38 -7.05 -5.11
N LEU A 193 17.02 -6.30 -4.08
CA LEU A 193 16.56 -4.92 -4.18
C LEU A 193 17.57 -4.02 -3.47
N LYS A 194 18.42 -3.35 -4.27
CA LYS A 194 19.51 -2.53 -3.73
C LYS A 194 19.11 -1.04 -3.70
N PRO A 195 19.13 -0.39 -2.53
CA PRO A 195 18.95 1.06 -2.47
C PRO A 195 20.10 1.78 -3.17
N TRP A 196 19.80 2.89 -3.85
CA TRP A 196 20.81 3.77 -4.48
C TRP A 196 21.31 4.88 -3.54
N PHE A 197 20.91 4.80 -2.27
CA PHE A 197 21.24 5.74 -1.20
C PHE A 197 21.79 4.98 0.01
N GLY A 198 22.34 5.72 0.98
CA GLY A 198 22.83 5.16 2.24
C GLY A 198 24.24 4.56 2.20
N ASP A 199 24.94 4.62 1.05
CA ASP A 199 26.35 4.21 0.91
C ASP A 199 26.66 2.78 1.41
N GLY A 200 25.70 1.86 1.28
CA GLY A 200 25.82 0.48 1.79
C GLY A 200 25.69 0.35 3.31
N ASN A 201 25.37 1.42 4.04
CA ASN A 201 25.09 1.40 5.47
C ASN A 201 23.58 1.34 5.72
N ILE A 202 23.13 0.27 6.37
CA ILE A 202 21.70 0.02 6.61
C ILE A 202 21.02 1.11 7.44
N GLU A 203 21.68 1.71 8.42
CA GLU A 203 21.05 2.78 9.22
C GLU A 203 20.88 4.06 8.42
N LYS A 204 21.84 4.39 7.53
CA LYS A 204 21.65 5.51 6.59
C LYS A 204 20.51 5.24 5.60
N VAL A 205 20.34 3.99 5.16
CA VAL A 205 19.21 3.57 4.32
C VAL A 205 17.90 3.78 5.09
N LYS A 206 17.81 3.29 6.33
CA LYS A 206 16.64 3.48 7.20
C LYS A 206 16.31 4.96 7.40
N ASP A 207 17.30 5.80 7.70
CA ASP A 207 17.09 7.25 7.88
C ASP A 207 16.55 7.91 6.60
N TYR A 208 17.12 7.57 5.43
CA TYR A 208 16.63 8.08 4.15
C TYR A 208 15.20 7.60 3.83
N ILE A 209 14.87 6.35 4.18
CA ILE A 209 13.49 5.81 4.08
C ILE A 209 12.53 6.68 4.87
N ILE A 210 12.85 6.94 6.13
CA ILE A 210 12.00 7.80 6.96
C ILE A 210 11.87 9.19 6.34
N ASP A 211 12.98 9.80 5.90
CA ASP A 211 12.94 11.16 5.35
C ASP A 211 12.04 11.29 4.11
N TYR A 212 12.14 10.38 3.12
CA TYR A 212 11.27 10.48 1.94
C TYR A 212 9.81 10.08 2.23
N VAL A 213 9.57 9.14 3.15
CA VAL A 213 8.20 8.78 3.57
C VAL A 213 7.55 9.99 4.25
N ILE A 214 8.26 10.67 5.15
CA ILE A 214 7.75 11.90 5.80
C ILE A 214 7.51 13.02 4.77
N ARG A 215 8.38 13.20 3.77
CA ARG A 215 8.15 14.16 2.68
C ARG A 215 6.87 13.86 1.89
N MET A 216 6.62 12.59 1.57
CA MET A 216 5.41 12.16 0.86
C MET A 216 4.15 12.32 1.73
N ILE A 217 4.22 11.95 3.02
CA ILE A 217 3.15 12.19 3.98
C ILE A 217 2.81 13.68 4.08
N GLY A 218 3.82 14.54 4.10
CA GLY A 218 3.64 16.00 4.15
C GLY A 218 2.99 16.60 2.90
N GLN A 219 2.77 15.83 1.83
CA GLN A 219 2.00 16.28 0.66
C GLN A 219 0.49 16.08 0.82
N VAL A 220 0.05 15.41 1.89
CA VAL A 220 -1.37 15.16 2.16
C VAL A 220 -1.95 16.31 2.99
N HIS A 221 -3.06 16.89 2.55
CA HIS A 221 -3.80 17.93 3.26
C HIS A 221 -4.33 17.41 4.59
N GLU A 222 -4.25 18.22 5.66
CA GLU A 222 -4.53 17.82 7.05
C GLU A 222 -5.91 17.19 7.30
N ASP A 223 -6.90 17.49 6.45
CA ASP A 223 -8.28 17.01 6.53
C ASP A 223 -8.60 15.83 5.58
N VAL A 224 -7.62 15.38 4.80
CA VAL A 224 -7.67 14.12 4.04
C VAL A 224 -7.20 12.99 4.94
N GLU A 225 -7.88 11.85 4.93
CA GLU A 225 -7.38 10.71 5.71
C GLU A 225 -6.12 10.11 5.09
N LEU A 226 -5.17 9.73 5.94
CA LEU A 226 -3.93 9.10 5.51
C LEU A 226 -3.76 7.73 6.17
N GLY A 227 -3.29 6.74 5.43
CA GLY A 227 -2.87 5.47 6.02
C GLY A 227 -1.67 4.84 5.36
N LEU A 228 -1.13 3.83 6.05
CA LEU A 228 0.08 3.12 5.65
C LEU A 228 -0.25 1.66 5.39
N HIS A 229 0.12 1.17 4.20
CA HIS A 229 0.10 -0.25 3.89
C HIS A 229 1.53 -0.80 3.89
N ASN A 230 1.80 -1.67 4.86
CA ASN A 230 3.06 -2.37 4.96
C ASN A 230 2.95 -3.70 4.20
N CYS A 231 3.89 -3.94 3.29
CA CYS A 231 3.86 -5.11 2.43
C CYS A 231 5.26 -5.73 2.34
N TYR A 232 5.33 -7.06 2.40
CA TYR A 232 6.53 -7.84 2.07
C TYR A 232 6.56 -8.27 0.60
N GLY A 233 5.82 -7.54 -0.25
CA GLY A 233 5.56 -7.89 -1.63
C GLY A 233 4.80 -9.22 -1.78
N ASP A 234 4.46 -9.56 -3.01
CA ASP A 234 4.12 -10.94 -3.38
C ASP A 234 4.92 -11.29 -4.64
N MET A 235 5.59 -12.43 -4.56
CA MET A 235 6.34 -13.10 -5.60
C MET A 235 5.80 -14.52 -5.71
N GLU A 236 4.82 -14.72 -6.60
CA GLU A 236 4.11 -16.00 -6.77
C GLU A 236 3.36 -16.45 -5.51
N HIS A 237 2.63 -15.52 -4.89
CA HIS A 237 1.87 -15.76 -3.65
C HIS A 237 2.75 -16.14 -2.45
N ARG A 238 4.04 -15.77 -2.50
CA ARG A 238 4.98 -15.83 -1.39
C ARG A 238 5.64 -14.47 -1.19
N HIS A 239 6.08 -14.14 0.01
CA HIS A 239 6.82 -12.90 0.20
C HIS A 239 8.22 -12.97 -0.41
N PHE A 240 8.79 -11.82 -0.79
CA PHE A 240 10.21 -11.79 -1.19
C PHE A 240 11.13 -12.16 -0.01
N PHE A 241 10.63 -11.95 1.22
CA PHE A 241 11.23 -12.34 2.48
C PHE A 241 10.10 -12.70 3.46
N GLU A 242 10.14 -13.88 4.07
CA GLU A 242 9.16 -14.30 5.07
C GLU A 242 9.55 -13.71 6.44
N PRO A 243 8.84 -12.70 6.94
CA PRO A 243 9.20 -12.07 8.20
C PRO A 243 9.06 -13.06 9.37
N GLU A 244 10.05 -13.07 10.26
CA GLU A 244 9.96 -13.88 11.47
C GLU A 244 9.18 -13.18 12.60
N SER A 245 9.02 -11.85 12.50
CA SER A 245 8.40 -10.97 13.48
C SER A 245 8.00 -9.64 12.85
N LEU A 246 7.04 -8.92 13.44
CA LEU A 246 6.71 -7.54 13.09
C LEU A 246 7.67 -6.49 13.69
N GLU A 247 8.82 -6.89 14.26
CA GLU A 247 9.76 -5.96 14.90
C GLU A 247 10.28 -4.88 13.95
N GLN A 248 10.63 -5.24 12.71
CA GLN A 248 11.13 -4.29 11.71
C GLN A 248 10.04 -3.30 11.29
N LEU A 249 8.80 -3.80 11.13
CA LEU A 249 7.63 -2.96 10.88
C LEU A 249 7.37 -2.01 12.06
N ALA A 250 7.45 -2.49 13.30
CA ALA A 250 7.26 -1.68 14.49
C ALA A 250 8.34 -0.60 14.61
N GLU A 251 9.61 -0.94 14.42
CA GLU A 251 10.73 -0.02 14.43
C GLU A 251 10.53 1.11 13.41
N ARG A 252 10.27 0.76 12.14
CA ARG A 252 10.02 1.76 11.08
C ARG A 252 8.84 2.65 11.42
N SER A 253 7.75 2.04 11.87
CA SER A 253 6.50 2.76 12.14
C SER A 253 6.66 3.72 13.32
N LEU A 254 7.38 3.34 14.38
CA LEU A 254 7.71 4.26 15.48
C LEU A 254 8.50 5.47 14.97
N ARG A 255 9.52 5.27 14.13
CA ARG A 255 10.29 6.38 13.53
C ARG A 255 9.41 7.28 12.65
N ILE A 256 8.41 6.73 11.95
CA ILE A 256 7.42 7.51 11.19
C ILE A 256 6.51 8.30 12.14
N PHE A 257 5.91 7.66 13.15
CA PHE A 257 5.02 8.31 14.12
C PHE A 257 5.69 9.43 14.91
N ASP A 258 7.00 9.35 15.15
CA ASP A 258 7.75 10.40 15.86
C ASP A 258 8.00 11.65 15.01
N LYS A 259 7.95 11.52 13.68
CA LYS A 259 8.27 12.62 12.74
C LYS A 259 7.12 13.05 11.85
N THR A 260 6.02 12.29 11.80
CA THR A 260 4.92 12.54 10.88
C THR A 260 4.28 13.92 11.13
N PRO A 261 4.12 14.75 10.08
CA PRO A 261 3.37 15.99 10.18
C PRO A 261 1.85 15.75 10.13
N HIS A 262 1.41 14.53 9.85
CA HIS A 262 0.02 14.19 9.58
C HIS A 262 -0.51 13.10 10.52
N LYS A 263 -1.82 13.12 10.80
CA LYS A 263 -2.51 12.02 11.51
C LYS A 263 -2.45 10.76 10.64
N ILE A 264 -2.03 9.62 11.19
CA ILE A 264 -2.15 8.32 10.51
C ILE A 264 -3.50 7.72 10.90
N ASN A 265 -4.50 7.88 10.04
CA ASN A 265 -5.89 7.46 10.27
C ASN A 265 -6.06 5.95 10.19
N PHE A 266 -5.27 5.25 9.37
CA PHE A 266 -5.33 3.80 9.28
C PHE A 266 -3.96 3.18 9.03
N PHE A 267 -3.78 1.97 9.54
CA PHE A 267 -2.51 1.26 9.48
C PHE A 267 -2.78 -0.21 9.19
N HIS A 268 -2.16 -0.74 8.13
CA HIS A 268 -2.28 -2.15 7.76
C HIS A 268 -0.95 -2.88 8.00
N ALA A 269 -1.03 -4.03 8.68
CA ALA A 269 0.09 -4.93 8.92
C ALA A 269 -0.20 -6.33 8.35
N PRO A 270 0.72 -6.93 7.57
CA PRO A 270 0.55 -8.27 7.02
C PRO A 270 0.79 -9.34 8.10
N VAL A 271 0.15 -10.50 7.95
CA VAL A 271 0.31 -11.66 8.84
C VAL A 271 0.36 -12.93 8.00
N PRO A 272 1.57 -13.44 7.67
CA PRO A 272 1.72 -14.55 6.74
C PRO A 272 1.35 -15.88 7.37
N LEU A 273 1.03 -16.86 6.52
CA LEU A 273 0.82 -18.25 6.96
C LEU A 273 2.06 -18.83 7.66
N SER A 274 3.26 -18.36 7.32
CA SER A 274 4.52 -18.74 7.95
C SER A 274 4.64 -18.32 9.43
N ALA A 275 3.76 -17.43 9.91
CA ALA A 275 3.71 -17.02 11.30
C ALA A 275 2.84 -17.94 12.18
N LEU A 276 2.12 -18.92 11.62
CA LEU A 276 1.09 -19.70 12.32
C LEU A 276 1.58 -20.44 13.59
N ASP A 277 2.83 -20.87 13.62
CA ASP A 277 3.45 -21.57 14.75
C ASP A 277 4.01 -20.62 15.82
N LYS A 278 4.09 -19.32 15.51
CA LYS A 278 4.71 -18.27 16.34
C LYS A 278 3.90 -16.98 16.41
N LEU A 279 2.58 -17.06 16.24
CA LEU A 279 1.69 -15.88 16.11
C LEU A 279 1.83 -14.88 17.24
N ASP A 280 1.86 -15.35 18.49
CA ASP A 280 1.97 -14.47 19.66
C ASP A 280 3.26 -13.63 19.61
N SER A 281 4.41 -14.27 19.39
CA SER A 281 5.70 -13.58 19.28
C SER A 281 5.83 -12.76 18.00
N TYR A 282 5.20 -13.20 16.91
CA TYR A 282 5.18 -12.47 15.65
C TYR A 282 4.45 -11.12 15.79
N LEU A 283 3.32 -11.12 16.51
CA LEU A 283 2.44 -9.96 16.70
C LEU A 283 2.85 -9.08 17.89
N GLU A 284 3.59 -9.61 18.87
CA GLU A 284 4.01 -8.90 20.08
C GLU A 284 4.54 -7.46 19.83
N PRO A 285 5.33 -7.18 18.78
CA PRO A 285 5.85 -5.84 18.52
C PRO A 285 4.76 -4.78 18.28
N LEU A 286 3.54 -5.17 17.88
CA LEU A 286 2.42 -4.22 17.71
C LEU A 286 2.05 -3.50 19.01
N LYS A 287 2.33 -4.10 20.18
CA LYS A 287 2.11 -3.45 21.48
C LYS A 287 2.88 -2.14 21.62
N GLN A 288 4.05 -2.04 20.99
CA GLN A 288 4.87 -0.83 20.98
C GLN A 288 4.16 0.33 20.25
N LEU A 289 3.31 0.01 19.27
CA LEU A 289 2.58 0.98 18.46
C LEU A 289 1.24 1.41 19.06
N ILE A 290 0.65 0.64 19.98
CA ILE A 290 -0.66 0.94 20.60
C ILE A 290 -0.74 2.38 21.16
N PRO A 291 0.26 2.91 21.90
CA PRO A 291 0.21 4.29 22.37
C PRO A 291 0.11 5.32 21.23
N LYS A 292 0.84 5.09 20.13
CA LYS A 292 0.79 5.95 18.94
C LYS A 292 -0.55 5.82 18.22
N PHE A 293 -1.07 4.60 18.07
CA PHE A 293 -2.38 4.38 17.49
C PHE A 293 -3.49 5.07 18.29
N LYS A 294 -3.44 5.05 19.64
CA LYS A 294 -4.37 5.81 20.48
C LYS A 294 -4.23 7.32 20.31
N GLN A 295 -3.00 7.83 20.25
CA GLN A 295 -2.73 9.26 20.03
C GLN A 295 -3.29 9.74 18.68
N HIS A 296 -3.16 8.91 17.64
CA HIS A 296 -3.61 9.21 16.29
C HIS A 296 -5.00 8.67 15.98
N ASP A 297 -5.72 8.07 16.93
CA ASP A 297 -7.02 7.44 16.70
C ASP A 297 -7.01 6.56 15.42
N THR A 298 -6.00 5.69 15.34
CA THR A 298 -5.67 4.92 14.14
C THR A 298 -6.51 3.65 14.03
N ASP A 299 -7.20 3.47 12.91
CA ASP A 299 -7.80 2.19 12.55
C ASP A 299 -6.69 1.18 12.21
N LEU A 300 -6.44 0.21 13.10
CA LEU A 300 -5.51 -0.90 12.84
C LEU A 300 -6.22 -1.99 12.04
N TYR A 301 -5.61 -2.44 10.94
CA TYR A 301 -6.06 -3.57 10.14
C TYR A 301 -4.97 -4.64 10.04
N LEU A 302 -5.33 -5.90 10.26
CA LEU A 302 -4.41 -7.03 10.16
C LEU A 302 -4.73 -7.91 8.95
N GLY A 303 -3.70 -8.24 8.17
CA GLY A 303 -3.74 -9.13 7.01
C GLY A 303 -3.88 -10.60 7.41
N VAL A 304 -4.96 -10.97 8.11
CA VAL A 304 -5.17 -12.32 8.67
C VAL A 304 -6.11 -13.19 7.84
N VAL A 305 -6.71 -12.65 6.77
CA VAL A 305 -7.61 -13.39 5.89
C VAL A 305 -6.80 -14.08 4.81
N HIS A 306 -6.86 -15.41 4.80
CA HIS A 306 -6.20 -16.27 3.82
C HIS A 306 -7.25 -17.11 3.10
N PHE A 307 -7.22 -17.11 1.77
CA PHE A 307 -8.19 -17.86 0.95
C PHE A 307 -8.19 -19.35 1.34
N ASP A 308 -9.40 -19.92 1.42
CA ASP A 308 -9.66 -21.31 1.80
C ASP A 308 -9.00 -21.76 3.13
N ASN A 309 -8.77 -20.82 4.06
CA ASN A 309 -8.10 -21.11 5.32
C ASN A 309 -8.75 -20.41 6.51
N ALA A 310 -10.02 -20.76 6.77
CA ALA A 310 -10.79 -20.24 7.89
C ALA A 310 -10.15 -20.57 9.25
N ALA A 311 -9.56 -21.77 9.39
CA ALA A 311 -8.90 -22.18 10.63
C ALA A 311 -7.63 -21.37 10.94
N ALA A 312 -6.84 -21.01 9.92
CA ALA A 312 -5.72 -20.08 10.11
C ALA A 312 -6.22 -18.69 10.49
N THR A 313 -7.24 -18.18 9.80
CA THR A 313 -7.84 -16.86 10.07
C THR A 313 -8.32 -16.79 11.53
N GLU A 314 -9.01 -17.82 12.02
CA GLU A 314 -9.48 -17.89 13.41
C GLU A 314 -8.32 -17.86 14.42
N LYS A 315 -7.27 -18.66 14.18
CA LYS A 315 -6.07 -18.67 15.04
C LYS A 315 -5.36 -17.33 15.06
N MET A 316 -5.21 -16.69 13.89
CA MET A 316 -4.59 -15.37 13.76
C MET A 316 -5.40 -14.29 14.48
N VAL A 317 -6.73 -14.29 14.34
CA VAL A 317 -7.62 -13.37 15.06
C VAL A 317 -7.55 -13.58 16.57
N ALA A 318 -7.51 -14.83 17.03
CA ALA A 318 -7.38 -15.15 18.45
C ALA A 318 -6.04 -14.67 19.04
N ALA A 319 -4.93 -14.89 18.32
CA ALA A 319 -3.61 -14.40 18.72
C ALA A 319 -3.55 -12.86 18.74
N ALA A 320 -4.07 -12.20 17.70
CA ALA A 320 -4.15 -10.74 17.63
C ALA A 320 -4.99 -10.16 18.77
N THR A 321 -6.13 -10.75 19.07
CA THR A 321 -6.99 -10.37 20.21
C THR A 321 -6.22 -10.46 21.53
N LYS A 322 -5.48 -11.54 21.75
CA LYS A 322 -4.67 -11.73 22.96
C LYS A 322 -3.56 -10.68 23.07
N VAL A 323 -2.86 -10.39 21.97
CA VAL A 323 -1.72 -9.47 21.94
C VAL A 323 -2.17 -8.01 22.07
N LEU A 324 -3.23 -7.62 21.37
CA LEU A 324 -3.73 -6.24 21.33
C LEU A 324 -4.60 -5.87 22.54
N GLY A 325 -5.12 -6.87 23.26
CA GLY A 325 -5.98 -6.66 24.43
C GLY A 325 -7.25 -5.89 24.04
N ASP A 326 -7.45 -4.73 24.66
CA ASP A 326 -8.64 -3.90 24.43
C ASP A 326 -8.55 -3.00 23.19
N TYR A 327 -7.41 -2.97 22.47
CA TYR A 327 -7.29 -2.15 21.27
C TYR A 327 -8.08 -2.78 20.11
N PRO A 328 -9.07 -2.09 19.52
CA PRO A 328 -9.86 -2.64 18.43
C PRO A 328 -9.05 -2.73 17.14
N PHE A 329 -9.39 -3.68 16.30
CA PHE A 329 -8.77 -3.84 14.98
C PHE A 329 -9.78 -4.35 13.96
N GLY A 330 -9.54 -4.07 12.69
CA GLY A 330 -10.20 -4.69 11.56
C GLY A 330 -9.30 -5.74 10.90
N ILE A 331 -9.82 -6.41 9.88
CA ILE A 331 -9.09 -7.47 9.18
C ILE A 331 -9.07 -7.25 7.65
N GLY A 332 -8.12 -7.86 6.99
CA GLY A 332 -8.04 -7.90 5.53
C GLY A 332 -7.15 -9.05 5.08
N THR A 333 -6.85 -9.08 3.79
CA THR A 333 -5.77 -9.89 3.24
C THR A 333 -4.42 -9.22 3.47
N GLU A 334 -3.32 -9.94 3.26
CA GLU A 334 -1.97 -9.40 3.39
C GLU A 334 -1.60 -8.37 2.31
N CYS A 335 -2.19 -8.53 1.13
CA CYS A 335 -1.94 -7.68 -0.03
C CYS A 335 -3.25 -7.49 -0.82
N GLY A 336 -3.21 -6.67 -1.87
CA GLY A 336 -4.32 -6.52 -2.81
C GLY A 336 -4.60 -7.80 -3.60
N TRP A 337 -5.80 -7.89 -4.17
CA TRP A 337 -6.30 -9.08 -4.86
C TRP A 337 -5.99 -9.08 -6.36
N GLY A 338 -5.23 -8.11 -6.88
CA GLY A 338 -5.02 -7.97 -8.34
C GLY A 338 -4.47 -9.22 -9.05
N ARG A 339 -3.77 -10.11 -8.31
CA ARG A 339 -3.25 -11.39 -8.80
C ARG A 339 -4.04 -12.61 -8.32
N THR A 340 -5.08 -12.39 -7.55
CA THR A 340 -5.97 -13.45 -7.08
C THR A 340 -6.90 -13.87 -8.23
N PRO A 341 -7.13 -15.18 -8.44
CA PRO A 341 -8.11 -15.64 -9.41
C PRO A 341 -9.52 -15.07 -9.10
N PRO A 342 -10.25 -14.50 -10.07
CA PRO A 342 -11.54 -13.83 -9.83
C PRO A 342 -12.59 -14.70 -9.10
N GLU A 343 -12.56 -16.02 -9.31
CA GLU A 343 -13.46 -16.97 -8.65
C GLU A 343 -13.26 -17.05 -7.13
N GLN A 344 -12.08 -16.69 -6.61
CA GLN A 344 -11.76 -16.75 -5.18
C GLN A 344 -12.26 -15.52 -4.41
N ILE A 345 -12.54 -14.40 -5.10
CA ILE A 345 -12.85 -13.11 -4.48
C ILE A 345 -14.09 -13.18 -3.59
N LYS A 346 -15.13 -13.88 -4.04
CA LYS A 346 -16.37 -14.07 -3.27
C LYS A 346 -16.12 -14.81 -1.96
N ASP A 347 -15.28 -15.83 -1.99
CA ASP A 347 -14.95 -16.63 -0.81
C ASP A 347 -14.04 -15.86 0.16
N ILE A 348 -13.11 -15.05 -0.35
CA ILE A 348 -12.32 -14.12 0.49
C ILE A 348 -13.25 -13.15 1.22
N MET A 349 -14.21 -12.52 0.53
CA MET A 349 -15.17 -11.61 1.15
C MET A 349 -16.07 -12.32 2.16
N LYS A 350 -16.54 -13.54 1.84
CA LYS A 350 -17.35 -14.37 2.74
C LYS A 350 -16.58 -14.73 4.02
N LEU A 351 -15.32 -15.13 3.89
CA LEU A 351 -14.47 -15.42 5.04
C LEU A 351 -14.23 -14.15 5.87
N THR A 352 -13.89 -13.04 5.22
CA THR A 352 -13.68 -11.74 5.88
C THR A 352 -14.92 -11.34 6.69
N THR A 353 -16.12 -11.42 6.09
CA THR A 353 -17.36 -11.00 6.77
C THR A 353 -17.77 -11.93 7.91
N ALA A 354 -17.44 -13.22 7.83
CA ALA A 354 -17.64 -14.16 8.92
C ALA A 354 -16.70 -13.91 10.12
N SER A 355 -15.53 -13.29 9.87
CA SER A 355 -14.49 -13.05 10.87
C SER A 355 -14.49 -11.63 11.47
N CYS A 356 -15.35 -10.71 11.01
CA CYS A 356 -15.45 -9.36 11.58
C CYS A 356 -16.89 -8.80 11.63
N GLY A 357 -17.13 -7.94 12.62
CA GLY A 357 -18.36 -7.16 12.74
C GLY A 357 -18.35 -5.88 11.88
N PRO A 358 -19.49 -5.18 11.75
CA PRO A 358 -19.57 -3.88 11.08
C PRO A 358 -18.75 -2.78 11.79
N VAL A 359 -18.44 -1.69 11.08
CA VAL A 359 -17.61 -0.58 11.58
C VAL A 359 -18.32 0.38 12.55
N SER A 360 -19.61 0.14 12.83
CA SER A 360 -20.59 0.99 13.55
C SER A 360 -20.94 2.31 12.87
#